data_AF-A0A8B9IYF4-F1
#
_entry.id   AF-A0A8B9IYF4-F1
#
_cell.length_a   1.000
_cell.length_b   1.000
_cell.length_c   1.000
_cell.angle_alpha   90.00
_cell.angle_beta   90.00
_cell.angle_gamma   90.00
#
_symmetry.space_group_name_H-M   'P 1'
#
loop_
_entity.id
_entity.type
_entity.pdbx_description
1 polymer ?
#
loop_
_entity_poly.entity_id
_entity_poly.type
_entity_poly.pdbx_seq_one_letter_code
_entity_poly.pdbx_strand_id
1 'polypeptide(L)'
;MGGRVQISFPQHAAALLESLNLLRLEGKFCDVHVHVGGRIFPAHKSVLAAASPFFHDKLLLQDGARLLLPPAIDPDAFEGLLHLIYSGHGGGAGVPVGGSGGIL
;
A
#
# COMPACT_ATOMS: atom_id res chain seq x y z
N MET A 1 -9.67 9.55 39.83
CA MET A 1 -10.19 9.69 38.45
C MET A 1 -9.15 10.45 37.63
N GLY A 2 -8.17 9.75 37.06
CA GLY A 2 -7.15 10.38 36.22
C GLY A 2 -7.67 10.52 34.79
N GLY A 3 -7.96 11.75 34.35
CA GLY A 3 -8.38 12.02 32.98
C GLY A 3 -7.25 11.71 32.01
N ARG A 4 -7.50 10.85 31.02
CA ARG A 4 -6.57 10.63 29.91
C ARG A 4 -6.65 11.84 28.98
N VAL A 5 -5.54 12.57 28.82
CA VAL A 5 -5.40 13.59 27.78
C VAL A 5 -5.16 12.86 26.45
N GLN A 6 -6.09 13.00 25.50
CA GLN A 6 -5.87 12.56 24.13
C GLN A 6 -5.26 13.72 23.33
N ILE A 7 -4.04 13.51 22.81
CA ILE A 7 -3.39 14.42 21.88
C ILE A 7 -3.60 13.85 20.48
N SER A 8 -4.19 14.63 19.58
CA SER A 8 -4.38 14.27 18.17
C SER A 8 -3.58 15.21 17.28
N PHE A 9 -2.85 14.64 16.32
CA PHE A 9 -2.09 15.37 15.32
C PHE A 9 -2.73 15.10 13.95
N PRO A 10 -3.58 16.01 13.45
CA PRO A 10 -4.42 15.74 12.29
C PRO A 10 -3.66 15.44 10.98
N GLN A 11 -2.36 15.78 10.89
CA GLN A 11 -1.52 15.51 9.71
C GLN A 11 -0.48 14.40 9.92
N HIS A 12 -0.42 13.79 11.10
CA HIS A 12 0.63 12.80 11.40
C HIS A 12 0.56 11.59 10.47
N ALA A 13 -0.64 11.08 10.18
CA ALA A 13 -0.83 9.95 9.29
C ALA A 13 -0.37 10.26 7.85
N ALA A 14 -0.70 11.44 7.33
CA ALA A 14 -0.28 11.86 5.98
C ALA A 14 1.25 11.98 5.87
N ALA A 15 1.89 12.65 6.84
CA ALA A 15 3.35 12.79 6.88
C ALA A 15 4.07 11.44 7.03
N LEU A 16 3.49 10.51 7.80
CA LEU A 16 4.01 9.15 7.95
C LEU A 16 3.91 8.36 6.65
N LEU A 17 2.77 8.41 5.96
CA LEU A 17 2.57 7.77 4.66
C LEU A 17 3.56 8.31 3.61
N GLU A 18 3.74 9.63 3.55
CA GLU A 18 4.72 10.27 2.67
C GLU A 18 6.15 9.79 2.97
N SER A 19 6.52 9.72 4.25
CA SER A 19 7.83 9.20 4.68
C SER A 19 8.02 7.73 4.28
N LEU A 20 6.99 6.89 4.44
CA LEU A 20 7.02 5.49 4.01
C LEU A 20 7.13 5.36 2.49
N ASN A 21 6.52 6.26 1.72
CA ASN A 21 6.65 6.29 0.26
C ASN A 21 8.08 6.61 -0.17
N LEU A 22 8.73 7.58 0.48
CA LEU A 22 10.13 7.92 0.22
C LEU A 22 11.05 6.72 0.50
N LEU A 23 10.88 6.06 1.65
CA LEU A 23 11.63 4.85 1.97
C LEU A 23 11.44 3.75 0.91
N ARG A 24 10.20 3.57 0.43
CA ARG A 24 9.88 2.62 -0.64
C ARG A 24 10.62 2.95 -1.94
N LEU A 25 10.61 4.21 -2.36
CA LEU A 25 11.29 4.69 -3.59
C LEU A 25 12.82 4.56 -3.50
N GLU A 26 13.37 4.74 -2.30
CA GLU A 26 14.80 4.50 -2.02
C GLU A 26 15.15 3.01 -1.82
N GLY A 27 14.15 2.11 -1.80
CA GLY A 27 14.34 0.68 -1.55
C GLY A 27 14.73 0.34 -0.10
N LYS A 28 14.58 1.29 0.82
CA LYS A 28 14.93 1.10 2.24
C LYS A 28 13.83 0.35 2.97
N PHE A 29 14.23 -0.67 3.74
CA PHE A 29 13.33 -1.51 4.54
C PHE A 29 12.25 -2.27 3.75
N CYS A 30 12.30 -2.23 2.41
CA CYS A 30 11.45 -3.05 1.57
C CYS A 30 11.78 -4.54 1.75
N ASP A 31 10.82 -5.27 2.31
CA ASP A 31 10.91 -6.69 2.65
C ASP A 31 10.09 -7.58 1.68
N VAL A 32 9.43 -6.96 0.70
CA VAL A 32 8.74 -7.66 -0.39
C VAL A 32 8.91 -6.95 -1.73
N HIS A 33 9.03 -7.75 -2.78
CA HIS A 33 9.03 -7.33 -4.18
C HIS A 33 7.78 -7.91 -4.85
N VAL A 34 6.87 -7.03 -5.28
CA VAL A 34 5.64 -7.40 -5.95
C VAL A 34 5.90 -7.44 -7.46
N HIS A 35 5.67 -8.59 -8.08
CA HIS A 35 5.84 -8.77 -9.52
C HIS A 35 4.48 -8.69 -10.21
N VAL A 36 4.34 -7.75 -11.14
CA VAL A 36 3.11 -7.49 -11.91
C VAL A 36 3.48 -7.25 -13.35
N GLY A 37 2.98 -8.06 -14.29
CA GLY A 37 3.23 -7.90 -15.72
C GLY A 37 4.70 -7.74 -16.11
N GLY A 38 5.63 -8.41 -15.41
CA GLY A 38 7.07 -8.30 -15.64
C GLY A 38 7.76 -7.09 -14.99
N ARG A 39 7.02 -6.15 -14.40
CA ARG A 39 7.55 -5.07 -13.55
C ARG A 39 7.69 -5.54 -12.11
N ILE A 40 8.64 -4.95 -11.40
CA ILE A 40 8.93 -5.26 -9.99
C ILE A 40 8.73 -3.99 -9.17
N PHE A 41 7.92 -4.10 -8.12
CA PHE A 41 7.62 -3.01 -7.21
C PHE A 41 8.12 -3.36 -5.81
N PRO A 42 9.17 -2.69 -5.29
CA PRO A 42 9.56 -2.84 -3.91
C PRO A 42 8.49 -2.24 -2.99
N ALA A 43 8.20 -2.91 -1.88
CA ALA A 43 7.21 -2.48 -0.90
C ALA A 43 7.51 -3.05 0.50
N HIS A 44 6.76 -2.54 1.48
CA HIS A 44 6.76 -3.03 2.85
C HIS A 44 5.54 -3.93 3.08
N LYS A 45 5.75 -5.16 3.58
CA LYS A 45 4.69 -6.11 3.92
C LYS A 45 3.70 -5.52 4.91
N SER A 46 4.20 -4.83 5.93
CA SER A 46 3.38 -4.19 6.97
C SER A 46 2.41 -3.16 6.39
N VAL A 47 2.88 -2.32 5.47
CA VAL A 47 2.06 -1.29 4.82
C VAL A 47 1.00 -1.93 3.92
N LEU A 48 1.40 -2.91 3.09
CA LEU A 48 0.45 -3.62 2.21
C LEU A 48 -0.62 -4.37 3.00
N ALA A 49 -0.23 -5.11 4.03
CA ALA A 49 -1.14 -5.89 4.88
C ALA A 49 -2.10 -4.99 5.69
N ALA A 50 -1.64 -3.82 6.14
CA ALA A 50 -2.50 -2.86 6.83
C ALA A 50 -3.50 -2.18 5.89
N ALA A 51 -3.14 -2.02 4.61
CA ALA A 51 -3.96 -1.31 3.64
C ALA A 51 -5.03 -2.17 2.96
N SER A 52 -4.82 -3.49 2.82
CA SER A 52 -5.81 -4.39 2.22
C SER A 52 -5.75 -5.80 2.82
N PRO A 53 -6.91 -6.39 3.18
CA PRO A 53 -7.02 -7.79 3.62
C PRO A 53 -6.47 -8.79 2.59
N PHE A 54 -6.65 -8.51 1.30
CA PHE A 54 -6.09 -9.36 0.24
C PHE A 54 -4.57 -9.51 0.36
N PHE A 55 -3.85 -8.39 0.56
CA PHE A 55 -2.40 -8.46 0.77
C PHE A 55 -2.05 -9.12 2.09
N HIS A 56 -2.82 -8.89 3.15
CA HIS A 56 -2.62 -9.55 4.44
C HIS A 56 -2.62 -11.08 4.29
N ASP A 57 -3.70 -11.66 3.76
CA ASP A 57 -3.84 -13.11 3.61
C ASP A 57 -2.78 -13.68 2.67
N LYS A 58 -2.52 -12.99 1.55
CA LYS A 58 -1.56 -13.44 0.56
C LYS A 58 -0.12 -13.39 1.07
N LEU A 59 0.22 -12.42 1.91
CA LEU A 59 1.55 -12.32 2.54
C LEU A 59 1.75 -13.34 3.67
N LEU A 60 0.68 -13.76 4.35
CA LEU A 60 0.73 -14.86 5.32
C LEU A 60 0.97 -16.21 4.64
N LEU A 61 0.40 -16.41 3.45
CA LEU A 61 0.55 -17.64 2.67
C LEU A 61 1.85 -17.72 1.86
N GLN A 62 2.63 -16.64 1.79
CA GLN A 62 3.84 -16.56 0.98
C GLN A 62 5.07 -16.41 1.86
N ASP A 63 5.81 -17.51 2.03
CA ASP A 63 7.13 -17.49 2.65
C ASP A 63 8.17 -16.94 1.67
N GLY A 64 8.46 -15.64 1.78
CA GLY A 64 9.56 -15.03 1.05
C GLY A 64 9.44 -13.52 0.82
N ALA A 65 10.43 -12.97 0.13
CA ALA A 65 10.48 -11.57 -0.27
C ALA A 65 9.89 -11.33 -1.67
N ARG A 66 9.21 -12.33 -2.26
CA ARG A 66 8.67 -12.27 -3.62
C ARG A 66 7.17 -12.53 -3.61
N LEU A 67 6.38 -11.57 -4.10
CA LEU A 67 4.93 -11.69 -4.22
C LEU A 67 4.54 -11.62 -5.70
N LEU A 68 4.01 -12.71 -6.25
CA LEU A 68 3.54 -12.74 -7.63
C LEU A 68 2.06 -12.39 -7.70
N LEU A 69 1.69 -11.33 -8.42
CA LEU A 69 0.28 -11.05 -8.70
C LEU A 69 -0.17 -11.71 -10.01
N PRO A 70 -1.48 -11.98 -10.16
CA PRO A 70 -2.01 -12.57 -11.39
C PRO A 70 -1.67 -11.73 -12.63
N PRO A 71 -1.44 -12.36 -13.80
CA PRO A 71 -1.14 -11.63 -15.05
C PRO A 71 -2.26 -10.70 -15.53
N ALA A 72 -3.49 -10.90 -15.04
CA ALA A 72 -4.63 -10.06 -15.35
C ALA A 72 -4.56 -8.67 -14.71
N ILE A 73 -3.66 -8.46 -13.74
CA ILE A 73 -3.46 -7.15 -13.12
C ILE A 73 -2.54 -6.32 -14.00
N ASP A 74 -3.09 -5.20 -14.48
CA ASP A 74 -2.33 -4.22 -15.24
C ASP A 74 -1.28 -3.53 -14.33
N PRO A 75 0.00 -3.42 -14.77
CA PRO A 75 1.05 -2.83 -13.95
C PRO A 75 0.84 -1.34 -13.63
N ASP A 76 0.22 -0.56 -14.52
CA ASP A 76 -0.04 0.86 -14.28
C ASP A 76 -1.20 1.04 -13.29
N ALA A 77 -2.21 0.18 -13.39
CA ALA A 77 -3.27 0.10 -12.37
C ALA A 77 -2.72 -0.26 -10.98
N PHE A 78 -1.76 -1.19 -10.92
CA PHE A 78 -1.12 -1.55 -9.66
C PHE A 78 -0.23 -0.43 -9.11
N GLU A 79 0.48 0.30 -9.96
CA GLU A 79 1.24 1.48 -9.55
C GLU A 79 0.33 2.56 -8.95
N GLY A 80 -0.83 2.80 -9.57
CA GLY A 80 -1.86 3.69 -9.02
C GLY A 80 -2.38 3.23 -7.65
N LEU A 81 -2.60 1.93 -7.47
CA LEU A 81 -2.97 1.35 -6.17
C LEU A 81 -1.86 1.53 -5.13
N LEU A 82 -0.60 1.28 -5.49
CA LEU A 82 0.54 1.51 -4.60
C LEU A 82 0.63 2.97 -4.20
N HIS A 83 0.45 3.90 -5.14
CA HIS A 83 0.42 5.32 -4.83
C HIS A 83 -0.71 5.66 -3.84
N LEU A 84 -1.91 5.11 -4.05
CA LEU A 84 -3.02 5.28 -3.11
C LEU A 84 -2.66 4.77 -1.71
N ILE A 85 -2.08 3.58 -1.60
CA ILE A 85 -1.66 2.98 -0.32
C ILE A 85 -0.65 3.86 0.42
N TYR A 86 0.32 4.43 -0.30
CA TYR A 86 1.43 5.20 0.28
C TYR A 86 1.20 6.70 0.37
N SER A 87 0.15 7.24 -0.25
CA SER A 87 -0.18 8.67 -0.22
C SER A 87 -1.53 8.97 0.43
N GLY A 88 -2.38 7.95 0.64
CA GLY A 88 -3.73 8.11 1.20
C GLY A 88 -4.74 8.80 0.27
N HIS A 89 -4.33 9.15 -0.95
CA HIS A 89 -5.15 9.85 -1.94
C HIS A 89 -5.05 9.12 -3.29
N GLY A 90 -6.20 8.82 -3.89
CA GLY A 90 -6.25 8.20 -5.22
C GLY A 90 -5.72 9.17 -6.25
N GLY A 91 -4.66 8.79 -6.96
CA GLY A 91 -4.14 9.58 -8.07
C GLY A 91 -5.21 9.70 -9.14
N GLY A 92 -5.74 10.91 -9.35
CA GLY A 92 -6.69 11.23 -10.40
C GLY A 92 -6.02 11.17 -11.77
N ALA A 93 -5.98 9.97 -12.35
CA ALA A 93 -5.90 9.78 -13.79
C ALA A 93 -7.07 8.88 -14.22
N GLY A 94 -8.26 9.48 -14.33
CA GLY A 94 -9.31 8.99 -15.24
C GLY A 94 -10.08 7.71 -14.93
N VAL A 95 -10.18 7.23 -13.68
CA VAL A 95 -11.08 6.11 -13.35
C VAL A 95 -12.37 6.64 -12.69
N PRO A 96 -13.56 6.48 -13.29
CA PRO A 96 -14.81 6.81 -12.62
C PRO A 96 -15.03 5.82 -11.46
N VAL A 97 -14.85 6.29 -10.23
CA VAL A 97 -15.16 5.54 -9.02
C VAL A 97 -16.68 5.48 -8.83
N GLY A 98 -17.31 4.53 -9.51
CA GLY A 98 -18.69 4.13 -9.24
C GLY A 98 -18.74 3.09 -8.12
N GLY A 99 -19.37 3.46 -7.00
CA GLY A 99 -20.13 2.55 -6.14
C GLY A 99 -19.34 1.54 -5.29
N SER A 100 -19.36 1.77 -3.98
CA SER A 100 -19.49 0.76 -2.91
C SER A 100 -18.86 -0.61 -3.16
N GLY A 101 -17.57 -0.72 -2.95
CA GLY A 101 -16.89 -2.02 -2.90
C GLY A 101 -15.47 -1.81 -2.41
N GLY A 102 -15.06 -2.59 -1.42
CA GLY A 102 -13.74 -2.51 -0.80
C GLY A 102 -12.61 -2.45 -1.84
N ILE A 103 -11.54 -1.77 -1.47
CA ILE A 103 -10.31 -1.76 -2.24
C ILE A 103 -9.65 -3.12 -2.02
N LEU A 104 -10.12 -4.11 -2.79
CA LEU A 104 -9.68 -5.51 -2.83
C LEU A 104 -9.82 -6.30 -1.51
#